data_AF-A0A2T6LPT5-F1
#
_entry.id   AF-A0A2T6LPT5-F1
#
_cell.length_a   1.000
_cell.length_b   1.000
_cell.length_c   1.000
_cell.angle_alpha   90.00
_cell.angle_beta   90.00
_cell.angle_gamma   90.00
#
_symmetry.space_group_name_H-M   'P 1'
#
loop_
_entity.id
_entity.type
_entity.pdbx_description
1 polymer ?
#
loop_
_entity_poly.entity_id
_entity_poly.type
_entity_poly.pdbx_seq_one_letter_code
_entity_poly.pdbx_strand_id
1 'polypeptide(L)'
;FVAKVREASLIAEPDASTSKGRDEIRKAAAKVTRTKTMLDQARKDLTAEYRKKTADINEAGKVVVEQLDALADEVRQPLTAWEEAEKEREQRCTEILTWLQNASTVTIGETSAAIRQRGKDVFNTQITKEQFGKRYDEAVLLKDTATKALLAALDTAIQREDEQAELQRLREEAAARAERDRIEREAREAEERRAAEARAEEERRAAAEKAEAERIERARQQAADEAARRVAEVKQREIDEANRRAAEAERAAAEERRAAEAERQRIAAEQAEAERVAAAERAEQERRERSRKHRQVVMTRIEEAIMAAGPVDEAQATSIVKALVVGAVPHTAVAF
;
A
#
# COMPACT_ATOMS: atom_id res chain seq x y z
N PHE A 1 125.76 45.72 53.44
CA PHE A 1 125.46 47.17 53.29
C PHE A 1 124.79 47.74 54.54
N VAL A 2 123.62 47.25 54.96
CA VAL A 2 122.87 47.77 56.13
C VAL A 2 123.72 47.82 57.40
N ALA A 3 124.54 46.80 57.68
CA ALA A 3 125.45 46.79 58.83
C ALA A 3 126.44 47.98 58.83
N LYS A 4 126.94 48.39 57.65
CA LYS A 4 127.85 49.54 57.53
C LYS A 4 127.12 50.87 57.73
N VAL A 5 125.89 50.99 57.23
CA VAL A 5 125.06 52.19 57.48
C VAL A 5 124.71 52.30 58.97
N ARG A 6 124.45 51.16 59.62
CA ARG A 6 124.22 51.04 61.05
C ARG A 6 125.44 51.55 61.83
N GLU A 7 126.62 50.99 61.56
CA GLU A 7 127.88 51.40 62.18
C GLU A 7 128.18 52.90 61.97
N ALA A 8 127.99 53.43 60.76
CA ALA A 8 128.27 54.84 60.44
C ALA A 8 127.21 55.87 60.91
N SER A 9 126.11 55.41 61.52
CA SER A 9 125.01 56.28 61.95
C SER A 9 124.61 56.10 63.41
N LEU A 10 125.07 55.04 64.09
CA LEU A 10 124.83 54.84 65.51
C LEU A 10 125.76 55.72 66.35
N ILE A 11 125.16 56.38 67.32
CA ILE A 11 125.85 57.19 68.33
C ILE A 11 126.05 56.29 69.55
N ALA A 12 127.28 56.17 70.05
CA ALA A 12 127.64 55.23 71.12
C ALA A 12 126.92 55.52 72.45
N GLU A 13 126.67 56.79 72.76
CA GLU A 13 125.94 57.25 73.96
C GLU A 13 125.01 58.42 73.59
N PRO A 14 123.79 58.15 73.09
CA PRO A 14 122.87 59.18 72.66
C PRO A 14 122.17 59.84 73.87
N ASP A 15 122.44 61.12 74.11
CA ASP A 15 121.76 61.90 75.16
C ASP A 15 120.54 62.64 74.59
N ALA A 16 119.33 62.22 74.97
CA ALA A 16 118.09 62.89 74.57
C ALA A 16 117.61 63.95 75.57
N SER A 17 118.29 64.14 76.70
CA SER A 17 117.90 65.12 77.73
C SER A 17 118.21 66.56 77.29
N THR A 18 119.27 66.74 76.49
CA THR A 18 119.68 68.04 75.96
C THR A 18 119.13 68.33 74.55
N SER A 19 118.88 69.60 74.23
CA SER A 19 118.40 69.99 72.89
C SER A 19 119.39 69.59 71.79
N LYS A 20 120.69 69.77 72.05
CA LYS A 20 121.76 69.44 71.11
C LYS A 20 121.81 67.93 70.83
N GLY A 21 121.72 67.08 71.85
CA GLY A 21 121.73 65.63 71.68
C GLY A 21 120.49 65.09 70.94
N ARG A 22 119.28 65.64 71.20
CA ARG A 22 118.09 65.32 70.39
C ARG A 22 118.25 65.70 68.92
N ASP A 23 118.89 66.83 68.63
CA ASP A 23 119.17 67.27 67.26
C ASP A 23 120.19 66.37 66.55
N GLU A 24 121.20 65.89 67.26
CA GLU A 24 122.17 64.92 66.71
C GLU A 24 121.52 63.57 66.40
N ILE A 25 120.65 63.05 67.27
CA ILE A 25 119.87 61.83 67.02
C ILE A 25 118.96 62.01 65.79
N ARG A 26 118.26 63.15 65.68
CA ARG A 26 117.39 63.44 64.52
C ARG A 26 118.19 63.51 63.21
N LYS A 27 119.39 64.12 63.24
CA LYS A 27 120.30 64.15 62.08
C LYS A 27 120.79 62.75 61.70
N ALA A 28 121.15 61.92 62.67
CA ALA A 28 121.55 60.53 62.44
C ALA A 28 120.41 59.70 61.80
N ALA A 29 119.18 59.79 62.33
CA ALA A 29 118.01 59.14 61.75
C ALA A 29 117.69 59.65 60.34
N ALA A 30 117.75 60.96 60.11
CA ALA A 30 117.55 61.57 58.79
C ALA A 30 118.59 61.09 57.76
N LYS A 31 119.84 60.88 58.17
CA LYS A 31 120.90 60.32 57.32
C LYS A 31 120.57 58.87 56.91
N VAL A 32 120.06 58.04 57.81
CA VAL A 32 119.62 56.67 57.51
C VAL A 32 118.45 56.68 56.52
N THR A 33 117.42 57.50 56.76
CA THR A 33 116.26 57.61 55.85
C THR A 33 116.68 58.13 54.47
N ARG A 34 117.56 59.13 54.39
CA ARG A 34 118.11 59.63 53.12
C ARG A 34 118.87 58.53 52.36
N THR A 35 119.69 57.74 53.06
CA THR A 35 120.42 56.61 52.48
C THR A 35 119.46 55.52 51.97
N LYS A 36 118.37 55.21 52.70
CA LYS A 36 117.31 54.29 52.25
C LYS A 36 116.66 54.80 50.96
N THR A 37 116.28 56.08 50.92
CA THR A 37 115.63 56.67 49.74
C THR A 37 116.56 56.65 48.53
N MET A 38 117.85 56.97 48.71
CA MET A 38 118.85 56.87 47.64
C MET A 38 119.01 55.43 47.13
N LEU A 39 119.03 54.45 48.04
CA LEU A 39 119.10 53.03 47.67
C LEU A 39 117.85 52.59 46.88
N ASP A 40 116.66 52.98 47.32
CA ASP A 40 115.41 52.62 46.64
C ASP A 40 115.31 53.28 45.26
N GLN A 41 115.72 54.54 45.13
CA GLN A 41 115.79 55.22 43.85
C GLN A 41 116.81 54.55 42.92
N ALA A 42 118.04 54.27 43.39
CA ALA A 42 119.04 53.56 42.61
C ALA A 42 118.56 52.16 42.18
N ARG A 43 117.83 51.43 43.05
CA ARG A 43 117.20 50.15 42.69
C ARG A 43 116.15 50.32 41.59
N LYS A 44 115.29 51.34 41.70
CA LYS A 44 114.26 51.64 40.70
C LYS A 44 114.87 52.04 39.38
N ASP A 45 115.88 52.90 39.40
CA ASP A 45 116.61 53.37 38.21
C ASP A 45 117.30 52.21 37.50
N LEU A 46 118.01 51.34 38.24
CA LEU A 46 118.66 50.15 37.69
C LEU A 46 117.67 49.19 37.02
N THR A 47 116.41 49.16 37.50
CA THR A 47 115.36 48.28 36.98
C THR A 47 114.42 48.96 35.98
N ALA A 48 114.53 50.28 35.78
CA ALA A 48 113.62 51.05 34.92
C ALA A 48 113.72 50.61 33.46
N GLU A 49 114.95 50.51 32.94
CA GLU A 49 115.18 50.02 31.57
C GLU A 49 114.74 48.58 31.38
N TYR A 50 114.99 47.70 32.35
CA TYR A 50 114.56 46.30 32.28
C TYR A 50 113.02 46.20 32.25
N ARG A 51 112.31 46.93 33.11
CA ARG A 51 110.84 46.94 33.11
C ARG A 51 110.28 47.45 31.78
N LYS A 52 110.86 48.50 31.23
CA LYS A 52 110.46 49.04 29.92
C LYS A 52 110.67 48.00 28.82
N LYS A 53 111.87 47.39 28.74
CA LYS A 53 112.16 46.31 27.79
C LYS A 53 111.19 45.14 27.92
N THR A 54 110.87 44.72 29.15
CA THR A 54 109.88 43.64 29.37
C THR A 54 108.49 44.03 28.87
N ALA A 55 108.04 45.28 29.12
CA ALA A 55 106.75 45.76 28.63
C ALA A 55 106.72 45.79 27.09
N ASP A 56 107.76 46.35 26.46
CA ASP A 56 107.87 46.44 25.00
C ASP A 56 107.89 45.04 24.35
N ILE A 57 108.61 44.08 24.95
CA ILE A 57 108.64 42.68 24.47
C ILE A 57 107.26 42.02 24.58
N ASN A 58 106.55 42.22 25.70
CA ASN A 58 105.23 41.62 25.89
C ASN A 58 104.20 42.21 24.90
N GLU A 59 104.25 43.52 24.67
CA GLU A 59 103.37 44.18 23.70
C GLU A 59 103.64 43.69 22.28
N ALA A 60 104.92 43.65 21.87
CA ALA A 60 105.30 43.10 20.57
C ALA A 60 104.92 41.62 20.43
N GLY A 61 105.13 40.82 21.49
CA GLY A 61 104.74 39.41 21.53
C GLY A 61 103.24 39.22 21.37
N LYS A 62 102.42 40.05 22.03
CA LYS A 62 100.96 40.02 21.90
C LYS A 62 100.53 40.27 20.46
N VAL A 63 101.05 41.31 19.82
CA VAL A 63 100.73 41.63 18.42
C VAL A 63 101.11 40.47 17.49
N VAL A 64 102.29 39.87 17.68
CA VAL A 64 102.73 38.74 16.86
C VAL A 64 101.84 37.52 17.07
N VAL A 65 101.44 37.20 18.30
CA VAL A 65 100.52 36.09 18.58
C VAL A 65 99.17 36.32 17.91
N GLU A 66 98.58 37.51 18.05
CA GLU A 66 97.30 37.85 17.39
C GLU A 66 97.40 37.75 15.86
N GLN A 67 98.53 38.17 15.26
CA GLN A 67 98.78 38.02 13.83
C GLN A 67 98.95 36.55 13.41
N LEU A 68 99.60 35.73 14.22
CA LEU A 68 99.78 34.30 13.96
C LEU A 68 98.45 33.55 14.08
N ASP A 69 97.59 33.92 15.03
CA ASP A 69 96.24 33.36 15.17
C ASP A 69 95.40 33.69 13.93
N ALA A 70 95.40 34.96 13.50
CA ALA A 70 94.69 35.37 12.28
C ALA A 70 95.21 34.67 11.02
N LEU A 71 96.54 34.49 10.89
CA LEU A 71 97.14 33.75 9.78
C LEU A 71 96.77 32.25 9.84
N ALA A 72 96.72 31.65 11.03
CA ALA A 72 96.30 30.27 11.19
C ALA A 72 94.84 30.08 10.75
N ASP A 73 93.95 31.03 11.08
CA ASP A 73 92.56 31.04 10.61
C ASP A 73 92.46 31.18 9.09
N GLU A 74 93.22 32.11 8.49
CA GLU A 74 93.27 32.30 7.03
C GLU A 74 93.75 31.03 6.30
N VAL A 75 94.83 30.42 6.79
CA VAL A 75 95.38 29.18 6.22
C VAL A 75 94.39 28.02 6.37
N ARG A 76 93.60 27.99 7.46
CA ARG A 76 92.58 26.96 7.69
C ARG A 76 91.31 27.20 6.89
N GLN A 77 91.01 28.44 6.49
CA GLN A 77 89.74 28.83 5.88
C GLN A 77 89.31 27.94 4.69
N PRO A 78 90.20 27.54 3.74
CA PRO A 78 89.83 26.65 2.65
C PRO A 78 89.40 25.26 3.12
N LEU A 79 90.04 24.73 4.18
CA LEU A 79 89.65 23.45 4.78
C LEU A 79 88.29 23.56 5.45
N THR A 80 88.04 24.64 6.21
CA THR A 80 86.74 24.88 6.83
C THR A 80 85.62 25.01 5.80
N ALA A 81 85.84 25.74 4.70
CA ALA A 81 84.87 25.86 3.62
C ALA A 81 84.57 24.50 2.96
N TRP A 82 85.58 23.64 2.78
CA TRP A 82 85.38 22.29 2.27
C TRP A 82 84.63 21.39 3.26
N GLU A 83 84.99 21.43 4.56
CA GLU A 83 84.31 20.68 5.63
C GLU A 83 82.81 21.04 5.70
N GLU A 84 82.47 22.33 5.57
CA GLU A 84 81.09 22.81 5.54
C GLU A 84 80.35 22.35 4.27
N ALA A 85 80.96 22.52 3.09
CA ALA A 85 80.35 22.08 1.84
C ALA A 85 80.11 20.55 1.81
N GLU A 86 81.04 19.78 2.37
CA GLU A 86 80.92 18.33 2.46
C GLU A 86 79.83 17.91 3.46
N LYS A 87 79.73 18.60 4.60
CA LYS A 87 78.64 18.39 5.57
C LYS A 87 77.27 18.68 4.93
N GLU A 88 77.14 19.77 4.19
CA GLU A 88 75.91 20.06 3.45
C GLU A 88 75.61 19.01 2.37
N ARG A 89 76.64 18.52 1.66
CA ARG A 89 76.49 17.44 0.67
C ARG A 89 75.94 16.19 1.34
N GLU A 90 76.51 15.78 2.47
CA GLU A 90 76.06 14.61 3.23
C GLU A 90 74.63 14.76 3.78
N GLN A 91 74.27 15.96 4.25
CA GLN A 91 72.91 16.26 4.70
C GLN A 91 71.91 16.14 3.54
N ARG A 92 72.17 16.77 2.40
CA ARG A 92 71.33 16.66 1.19
C ARG A 92 71.18 15.21 0.73
N CYS A 93 72.27 14.43 0.75
CA CYS A 93 72.19 13.00 0.43
C CYS A 93 71.30 12.24 1.40
N THR A 94 71.40 12.53 2.70
CA THR A 94 70.58 11.88 3.73
C THR A 94 69.11 12.22 3.56
N GLU A 95 68.78 13.48 3.29
CA GLU A 95 67.40 13.92 3.02
C GLU A 95 66.80 13.20 1.81
N ILE A 96 67.55 13.09 0.70
CA ILE A 96 67.10 12.37 -0.50
C ILE A 96 66.85 10.89 -0.18
N LEU A 97 67.74 10.24 0.57
CA LEU A 97 67.61 8.82 0.91
C LEU A 97 66.39 8.57 1.80
N THR A 98 66.19 9.40 2.83
CA THR A 98 65.00 9.34 3.68
C THR A 98 63.73 9.61 2.87
N TRP A 99 63.74 10.57 1.95
CA TRP A 99 62.61 10.84 1.08
C TRP A 99 62.30 9.66 0.14
N LEU A 100 63.30 9.07 -0.52
CA LEU A 100 63.12 7.88 -1.37
C LEU A 100 62.55 6.70 -0.58
N GLN A 101 63.06 6.48 0.63
CA GLN A 101 62.55 5.45 1.53
C GLN A 101 61.07 5.69 1.86
N ASN A 102 60.70 6.92 2.24
CA ASN A 102 59.31 7.26 2.55
C ASN A 102 58.40 7.23 1.31
N ALA A 103 58.93 7.56 0.13
CA ALA A 103 58.17 7.54 -1.13
C ALA A 103 57.69 6.12 -1.49
N SER A 104 58.40 5.08 -1.04
CA SER A 104 57.99 3.68 -1.22
C SER A 104 56.76 3.30 -0.38
N THR A 105 56.40 4.10 0.63
CA THR A 105 55.24 3.85 1.49
C THR A 105 54.02 4.56 0.91
N VAL A 106 53.02 3.78 0.46
CA VAL A 106 51.75 4.29 -0.05
C VAL A 106 50.66 4.03 0.98
N THR A 107 49.95 5.08 1.38
CA THR A 107 48.87 4.96 2.36
C THR A 107 47.56 4.54 1.70
N ILE A 108 46.72 3.84 2.47
CA ILE A 108 45.40 3.41 2.03
C ILE A 108 44.57 4.64 1.70
N GLY A 109 43.95 4.66 0.52
CA GLY A 109 43.10 5.77 0.10
C GLY A 109 43.81 6.81 -0.77
N GLU A 110 45.13 6.75 -0.94
CA GLU A 110 45.82 7.61 -1.91
C GLU A 110 45.26 7.42 -3.32
N THR A 111 45.17 8.53 -4.07
CA THR A 111 44.62 8.53 -5.43
C THR A 111 45.69 8.16 -6.45
N SER A 112 45.27 7.59 -7.58
CA SER A 112 46.17 7.25 -8.69
C SER A 112 46.95 8.48 -9.18
N ALA A 113 46.33 9.66 -9.18
CA ALA A 113 46.97 10.92 -9.55
C ALA A 113 48.13 11.30 -8.60
N ALA A 114 47.92 11.19 -7.29
CA ALA A 114 48.95 11.52 -6.30
C ALA A 114 50.14 10.55 -6.36
N ILE A 115 49.85 9.24 -6.47
CA ILE A 115 50.88 8.20 -6.60
C ILE A 115 51.68 8.40 -7.90
N ARG A 116 50.99 8.72 -9.01
CA ARG A 116 51.64 9.02 -10.29
C ARG A 116 52.58 10.22 -10.20
N GLN A 117 52.15 11.29 -9.51
CA GLN A 117 53.00 12.47 -9.35
C GLN A 117 54.25 12.14 -8.54
N ARG A 118 54.08 11.44 -7.40
CA ARG A 118 55.22 10.99 -6.58
C ARG A 118 56.18 10.09 -7.38
N GLY A 119 55.65 9.20 -8.20
CA GLY A 119 56.45 8.35 -9.09
C GLY A 119 57.28 9.16 -10.11
N LYS A 120 56.72 10.24 -10.67
CA LYS A 120 57.47 11.16 -11.54
C LYS A 120 58.58 11.86 -10.79
N ASP A 121 58.30 12.32 -9.57
CA ASP A 121 59.30 13.01 -8.75
C ASP A 121 60.47 12.08 -8.44
N VAL A 122 60.19 10.83 -8.00
CA VAL A 122 61.19 9.78 -7.76
C VAL A 122 62.00 9.49 -9.02
N PHE A 123 61.32 9.35 -10.17
CA PHE A 123 61.99 9.10 -11.44
C PHE A 123 62.94 10.23 -11.83
N ASN A 124 62.53 11.49 -11.62
CA ASN A 124 63.30 12.68 -11.99
C ASN A 124 64.43 13.01 -11.01
N THR A 125 64.45 12.45 -9.81
CA THR A 125 65.56 12.62 -8.86
C THR A 125 66.86 12.08 -9.47
N GLN A 126 67.85 12.95 -9.61
CA GLN A 126 69.16 12.58 -10.11
C GLN A 126 69.98 11.94 -8.99
N ILE A 127 70.54 10.76 -9.27
CA ILE A 127 71.41 10.04 -8.36
C ILE A 127 72.71 9.81 -9.12
N THR A 128 73.75 10.54 -8.72
CA THR A 128 75.08 10.48 -9.35
C THR A 128 76.11 9.96 -8.36
N LYS A 129 77.16 9.32 -8.88
CA LYS A 129 78.22 8.74 -8.04
C LYS A 129 79.04 9.83 -7.35
N GLU A 130 79.19 10.97 -8.00
CA GLU A 130 79.88 12.16 -7.49
C GLU A 130 79.14 12.74 -6.29
N GLN A 131 77.80 12.79 -6.34
CA GLN A 131 77.01 13.34 -5.24
C GLN A 131 76.94 12.39 -4.05
N PHE A 132 76.78 11.07 -4.26
CA PHE A 132 76.50 10.13 -3.18
C PHE A 132 77.73 9.32 -2.70
N GLY A 133 78.82 9.30 -3.47
CA GLY A 133 80.05 8.60 -3.12
C GLY A 133 79.79 7.14 -2.74
N LYS A 134 80.12 6.76 -1.50
CA LYS A 134 79.94 5.40 -0.97
C LYS A 134 78.47 4.99 -0.82
N ARG A 135 77.53 5.94 -0.76
CA ARG A 135 76.08 5.70 -0.63
C ARG A 135 75.37 5.67 -1.99
N TYR A 136 76.12 5.69 -3.09
CA TYR A 136 75.52 5.68 -4.44
C TYR A 136 74.67 4.43 -4.68
N ASP A 137 75.18 3.24 -4.33
CA ASP A 137 74.45 1.98 -4.54
C ASP A 137 73.19 1.91 -3.67
N GLU A 138 73.24 2.42 -2.43
CA GLU A 138 72.08 2.57 -1.54
C GLU A 138 71.01 3.47 -2.17
N ALA A 139 71.42 4.62 -2.73
CA ALA A 139 70.53 5.57 -3.38
C ALA A 139 69.83 4.98 -4.60
N VAL A 140 70.59 4.30 -5.47
CA VAL A 140 70.06 3.60 -6.65
C VAL A 140 69.06 2.53 -6.23
N LEU A 141 69.39 1.73 -5.21
CA LEU A 141 68.51 0.67 -4.70
C LEU A 141 67.21 1.24 -4.12
N LEU A 142 67.27 2.31 -3.33
CA LEU A 142 66.08 2.95 -2.77
C LEU A 142 65.20 3.56 -3.86
N LYS A 143 65.79 4.19 -4.88
CA LYS A 143 65.03 4.72 -6.03
C LYS A 143 64.33 3.61 -6.81
N ASP A 144 65.01 2.50 -7.07
CA ASP A 144 64.41 1.33 -7.73
C ASP A 144 63.27 0.73 -6.89
N THR A 145 63.49 0.58 -5.59
CA THR A 145 62.49 0.07 -4.64
C THR A 145 61.25 0.97 -4.59
N ALA A 146 61.44 2.28 -4.46
CA ALA A 146 60.36 3.25 -4.46
C ALA A 146 59.60 3.25 -5.79
N THR A 147 60.32 3.18 -6.93
CA THR A 147 59.70 3.12 -8.25
C THR A 147 58.81 1.87 -8.40
N LYS A 148 59.32 0.70 -8.02
CA LYS A 148 58.55 -0.57 -8.07
C LYS A 148 57.32 -0.52 -7.17
N ALA A 149 57.46 -0.04 -5.93
CA ALA A 149 56.36 0.10 -4.99
C ALA A 149 55.27 1.04 -5.53
N LEU A 150 55.67 2.21 -6.06
CA LEU A 150 54.75 3.19 -6.62
C LEU A 150 54.05 2.70 -7.88
N LEU A 151 54.72 1.94 -8.74
CA LEU A 151 54.09 1.33 -9.92
C LEU A 151 53.01 0.31 -9.53
N ALA A 152 53.31 -0.59 -8.58
CA ALA A 152 52.35 -1.59 -8.10
C ALA A 152 51.15 -0.92 -7.40
N ALA A 153 51.41 0.10 -6.58
CA ALA A 153 50.36 0.86 -5.91
C ALA A 153 49.52 1.69 -6.89
N LEU A 154 50.13 2.24 -7.95
CA LEU A 154 49.42 2.99 -8.98
C LEU A 154 48.44 2.10 -9.72
N ASP A 155 48.85 0.89 -10.11
CA ASP A 155 47.96 -0.07 -10.77
C ASP A 155 46.77 -0.42 -9.89
N THR A 156 47.02 -0.74 -8.61
CA THR A 156 45.96 -1.01 -7.63
C THR A 156 45.02 0.18 -7.44
N ALA A 157 45.55 1.41 -7.40
CA ALA A 157 44.76 2.62 -7.26
C ALA A 157 43.89 2.91 -8.49
N ILE A 158 44.42 2.67 -9.69
CA ILE A 158 43.67 2.79 -10.95
C ILE A 158 42.52 1.78 -10.96
N GLN A 159 42.79 0.50 -10.68
CA GLN A 159 41.73 -0.52 -10.63
C GLN A 159 40.63 -0.16 -9.64
N ARG A 160 40.99 0.27 -8.43
CA ARG A 160 40.01 0.71 -7.43
C ARG A 160 39.16 1.89 -7.92
N GLU A 161 39.77 2.88 -8.56
CA GLU A 161 39.06 4.06 -9.07
C GLU A 161 38.13 3.69 -10.24
N ASP A 162 38.57 2.81 -11.13
CA ASP A 162 37.76 2.29 -12.24
C ASP A 162 36.58 1.45 -11.73
N GLU A 163 36.81 0.54 -10.76
CA GLU A 163 35.76 -0.23 -10.10
C GLU A 163 34.73 0.67 -9.40
N GLN A 164 35.19 1.74 -8.73
CA GLN A 164 34.32 2.72 -8.10
C GLN A 164 33.48 3.48 -9.12
N ALA A 165 34.09 3.89 -10.24
CA ALA A 165 33.38 4.55 -11.33
C ALA A 165 32.36 3.63 -11.99
N GLU A 166 32.71 2.37 -12.26
CA GLU A 166 31.78 1.38 -12.82
C GLU A 166 30.62 1.08 -11.86
N LEU A 167 30.92 0.87 -10.57
CA LEU A 167 29.89 0.65 -9.56
C LEU A 167 28.91 1.83 -9.47
N GLN A 168 29.42 3.06 -9.60
CA GLN A 168 28.58 4.26 -9.63
C GLN A 168 27.68 4.29 -10.87
N ARG A 169 28.22 3.97 -12.05
CA ARG A 169 27.41 3.87 -13.29
C ARG A 169 26.33 2.79 -13.20
N LEU A 170 26.66 1.63 -12.64
CA LEU A 170 25.69 0.55 -12.42
C LEU A 170 24.58 0.96 -11.46
N ARG A 171 24.90 1.72 -10.40
CA ARG A 171 23.91 2.28 -9.46
C ARG A 171 22.98 3.27 -10.14
N GLU A 172 23.52 4.17 -10.97
CA GLU A 172 22.75 5.15 -11.72
C GLU A 172 21.84 4.47 -12.75
N GLU A 173 22.34 3.47 -13.47
CA GLU A 173 21.54 2.70 -14.42
C GLU A 173 20.43 1.91 -13.71
N ALA A 174 20.74 1.26 -12.58
CA ALA A 174 19.76 0.53 -11.78
C ALA A 174 18.67 1.47 -11.24
N ALA A 175 19.04 2.66 -10.75
CA ALA A 175 18.08 3.67 -10.30
C ALA A 175 17.19 4.16 -11.45
N ALA A 176 17.77 4.40 -12.64
CA ALA A 176 17.01 4.81 -13.82
C ALA A 176 16.06 3.70 -14.31
N ARG A 177 16.47 2.42 -14.27
CA ARG A 177 15.60 1.28 -14.56
C ARG A 177 14.45 1.19 -13.56
N ALA A 178 14.75 1.27 -12.25
CA ALA A 178 13.73 1.22 -11.20
C ALA A 178 12.70 2.34 -11.33
N GLU A 179 13.13 3.56 -11.69
CA GLU A 179 12.22 4.68 -11.93
C GLU A 179 11.36 4.47 -13.19
N ARG A 180 11.94 3.97 -14.29
CA ARG A 180 11.16 3.60 -15.48
C ARG A 180 10.11 2.52 -15.17
N ASP A 181 10.49 1.46 -14.46
CA ASP A 181 9.59 0.39 -14.08
C ASP A 181 8.49 0.87 -13.13
N ARG A 182 8.79 1.87 -12.30
CA ARG A 182 7.79 2.52 -11.43
C ARG A 182 6.81 3.34 -12.26
N ILE A 183 7.29 4.19 -13.16
CA ILE A 183 6.45 5.00 -14.05
C ILE A 183 5.58 4.10 -14.93
N GLU A 184 6.14 3.01 -15.47
CA GLU A 184 5.38 2.06 -16.29
C GLU A 184 4.31 1.32 -15.47
N ARG A 185 4.62 0.91 -14.24
CA ARG A 185 3.62 0.31 -13.33
C ARG A 185 2.51 1.30 -12.99
N GLU A 186 2.86 2.53 -12.62
CA GLU A 186 1.89 3.59 -12.34
C GLU A 186 1.02 3.89 -13.57
N ALA A 187 1.59 3.88 -14.78
CA ALA A 187 0.85 4.05 -16.03
C ALA A 187 -0.11 2.89 -16.33
N ARG A 188 0.35 1.64 -16.17
CA ARG A 188 -0.47 0.43 -16.33
C ARG A 188 -1.60 0.40 -15.31
N GLU A 189 -1.31 0.68 -14.04
CA GLU A 189 -2.34 0.77 -12.99
C GLU A 189 -3.36 1.88 -13.29
N ALA A 190 -2.92 3.03 -13.79
CA ALA A 190 -3.81 4.12 -14.20
C ALA A 190 -4.69 3.72 -15.39
N GLU A 191 -4.15 3.01 -16.38
CA GLU A 191 -4.90 2.49 -17.53
C GLU A 191 -5.91 1.42 -17.09
N GLU A 192 -5.51 0.47 -16.24
CA GLU A 192 -6.39 -0.56 -15.69
C GLU A 192 -7.54 0.05 -14.88
N ARG A 193 -7.26 1.08 -14.06
CA ARG A 193 -8.31 1.81 -13.32
C ARG A 193 -9.30 2.49 -14.27
N ARG A 194 -8.81 3.18 -15.30
CA ARG A 194 -9.68 3.81 -16.32
C ARG A 194 -10.52 2.77 -17.06
N ALA A 195 -9.94 1.63 -17.42
CA ALA A 195 -10.66 0.55 -18.09
C ALA A 195 -11.72 -0.08 -17.17
N ALA A 196 -11.41 -0.28 -15.89
CA ALA A 196 -12.34 -0.78 -14.89
C ALA A 196 -13.49 0.21 -14.63
N GLU A 197 -13.19 1.49 -14.51
CA GLU A 197 -14.20 2.56 -14.38
C GLU A 197 -15.11 2.63 -15.61
N ALA A 198 -14.56 2.56 -16.82
CA ALA A 198 -15.33 2.56 -18.05
C ALA A 198 -16.26 1.33 -18.15
N ARG A 199 -15.76 0.13 -17.81
CA ARG A 199 -16.59 -1.09 -17.76
C ARG A 199 -17.70 -1.00 -16.73
N ALA A 200 -17.40 -0.47 -15.53
CA ALA A 200 -18.40 -0.26 -14.49
C ALA A 200 -19.45 0.76 -14.91
N GLU A 201 -19.08 1.81 -15.65
CA GLU A 201 -20.02 2.77 -16.21
C GLU A 201 -20.89 2.15 -17.30
N GLU A 202 -20.31 1.37 -18.22
CA GLU A 202 -21.04 0.64 -19.25
C GLU A 202 -22.02 -0.37 -18.64
N GLU A 203 -21.60 -1.13 -17.63
CA GLU A 203 -22.47 -2.06 -16.91
C GLU A 203 -23.61 -1.33 -16.19
N ARG A 204 -23.34 -0.18 -15.57
CA ARG A 204 -24.39 0.67 -14.96
C ARG A 204 -25.38 1.18 -16.01
N ARG A 205 -24.90 1.62 -17.17
CA ARG A 205 -25.77 2.06 -18.28
C ARG A 205 -26.61 0.90 -18.81
N ALA A 206 -26.01 -0.25 -19.05
CA ALA A 206 -26.72 -1.45 -19.50
C ALA A 206 -27.74 -1.94 -18.47
N ALA A 207 -27.41 -1.90 -17.18
CA ALA A 207 -28.34 -2.23 -16.10
C ALA A 207 -29.50 -1.24 -16.00
N ALA A 208 -29.22 0.06 -16.15
CA ALA A 208 -30.25 1.10 -16.18
C ALA A 208 -31.19 0.93 -17.39
N GLU A 209 -30.64 0.65 -18.58
CA GLU A 209 -31.42 0.39 -19.80
C GLU A 209 -32.28 -0.87 -19.67
N LYS A 210 -31.71 -1.97 -19.14
CA LYS A 210 -32.48 -3.19 -18.84
C LYS A 210 -33.59 -2.94 -17.83
N ALA A 211 -33.31 -2.22 -16.74
CA ALA A 211 -34.32 -1.87 -15.75
C ALA A 211 -35.42 -0.99 -16.33
N GLU A 212 -35.09 -0.08 -17.25
CA GLU A 212 -36.07 0.73 -17.97
C GLU A 212 -36.90 -0.10 -18.94
N ALA A 213 -36.27 -0.98 -19.73
CA ALA A 213 -36.94 -1.92 -20.61
C ALA A 213 -37.90 -2.84 -19.85
N GLU A 214 -37.47 -3.40 -18.71
CA GLU A 214 -38.32 -4.19 -17.82
C GLU A 214 -39.49 -3.37 -17.26
N ARG A 215 -39.28 -2.10 -16.89
CA ARG A 215 -40.38 -1.22 -16.45
C ARG A 215 -41.39 -0.98 -17.57
N ILE A 216 -40.92 -0.73 -18.80
CA ILE A 216 -41.78 -0.54 -19.98
C ILE A 216 -42.54 -1.83 -20.29
N GLU A 217 -41.90 -2.99 -20.22
CA GLU A 217 -42.55 -4.29 -20.45
C GLU A 217 -43.57 -4.61 -19.36
N ARG A 218 -43.23 -4.42 -18.08
CA ARG A 218 -44.19 -4.57 -16.98
C ARG A 218 -45.37 -3.62 -17.13
N ALA A 219 -45.14 -2.37 -17.54
CA ALA A 219 -46.23 -1.42 -17.80
C ALA A 219 -47.11 -1.87 -18.98
N ARG A 220 -46.52 -2.43 -20.05
CA ARG A 220 -47.27 -3.01 -21.18
C ARG A 220 -48.07 -4.24 -20.78
N GLN A 221 -47.49 -5.13 -19.97
CA GLN A 221 -48.17 -6.31 -19.45
C GLN A 221 -49.33 -5.89 -18.52
N GLN A 222 -49.11 -4.95 -17.61
CA GLN A 222 -50.16 -4.41 -16.76
C GLN A 222 -51.30 -3.76 -17.58
N ALA A 223 -50.96 -2.97 -18.60
CA ALA A 223 -51.96 -2.39 -19.50
C ALA A 223 -52.73 -3.46 -20.30
N ALA A 224 -52.04 -4.52 -20.76
CA ALA A 224 -52.67 -5.64 -21.46
C ALA A 224 -53.57 -6.48 -20.54
N ASP A 225 -53.13 -6.74 -19.31
CA ASP A 225 -53.91 -7.44 -18.28
C ASP A 225 -55.14 -6.63 -17.86
N GLU A 226 -55.00 -5.31 -17.67
CA GLU A 226 -56.14 -4.42 -17.41
C GLU A 226 -57.11 -4.39 -18.59
N ALA A 227 -56.62 -4.32 -19.83
CA ALA A 227 -57.46 -4.39 -21.02
C ALA A 227 -58.18 -5.75 -21.12
N ALA A 228 -57.48 -6.86 -20.86
CA ALA A 228 -58.06 -8.20 -20.83
C ALA A 228 -59.12 -8.34 -19.73
N ARG A 229 -58.87 -7.78 -18.53
CA ARG A 229 -59.86 -7.74 -17.44
C ARG A 229 -61.08 -6.92 -17.82
N ARG A 230 -60.91 -5.76 -18.47
CA ARG A 230 -62.04 -4.95 -18.96
C ARG A 230 -62.86 -5.70 -20.02
N VAL A 231 -62.20 -6.39 -20.95
CA VAL A 231 -62.90 -7.23 -21.95
C VAL A 231 -63.62 -8.41 -21.29
N ALA A 232 -62.99 -9.06 -20.31
CA ALA A 232 -63.62 -10.14 -19.54
C ALA A 232 -64.81 -9.64 -18.71
N GLU A 233 -64.71 -8.46 -18.10
CA GLU A 233 -65.80 -7.83 -17.36
C GLU A 233 -66.98 -7.47 -18.27
N VAL A 234 -66.71 -6.92 -19.46
CA VAL A 234 -67.76 -6.67 -20.46
C VAL A 234 -68.44 -7.97 -20.89
N LYS A 235 -67.66 -9.02 -21.22
CA LYS A 235 -68.21 -10.33 -21.57
C LYS A 235 -69.01 -10.95 -20.42
N GLN A 236 -68.55 -10.80 -19.18
CA GLN A 236 -69.27 -11.31 -18.02
C GLN A 236 -70.59 -10.57 -17.81
N ARG A 237 -70.60 -9.25 -18.01
CA ARG A 237 -71.85 -8.45 -17.98
C ARG A 237 -72.82 -8.86 -19.09
N GLU A 238 -72.32 -9.15 -20.30
CA GLU A 238 -73.16 -9.69 -21.39
C GLU A 238 -73.74 -11.07 -21.07
N ILE A 239 -72.94 -11.96 -20.47
CA ILE A 239 -73.40 -13.28 -20.01
C ILE A 239 -74.44 -13.13 -18.88
N ASP A 240 -74.21 -12.26 -17.91
CA ASP A 240 -75.14 -12.02 -16.80
C ASP A 240 -76.46 -11.39 -17.28
N GLU A 241 -76.42 -10.50 -18.28
CA GLU A 241 -77.60 -9.94 -18.91
C GLU A 241 -78.36 -10.98 -19.76
N ALA A 242 -77.64 -11.82 -20.50
CA ALA A 242 -78.23 -12.96 -21.22
C ALA A 242 -78.88 -13.96 -20.26
N ASN A 243 -78.26 -14.24 -19.11
CA ASN A 243 -78.80 -15.11 -18.07
C ASN A 243 -80.04 -14.49 -17.40
N ARG A 244 -80.06 -13.18 -17.16
CA ARG A 244 -81.28 -12.49 -16.68
C ARG A 244 -82.42 -12.61 -17.68
N ARG A 245 -82.16 -12.36 -18.98
CA ARG A 245 -83.17 -12.51 -20.03
C ARG A 245 -83.67 -13.95 -20.16
N ALA A 246 -82.78 -14.94 -20.05
CA ALA A 246 -83.15 -16.35 -20.04
C ALA A 246 -84.01 -16.71 -18.82
N ALA A 247 -83.65 -16.24 -17.63
CA ALA A 247 -84.43 -16.46 -16.40
C ALA A 247 -85.82 -15.78 -16.44
N GLU A 248 -85.92 -14.59 -17.04
CA GLU A 248 -87.21 -13.92 -17.27
C GLU A 248 -88.07 -14.66 -18.28
N ALA A 249 -87.48 -15.16 -19.38
CA ALA A 249 -88.18 -15.99 -20.36
C ALA A 249 -88.64 -17.34 -19.78
N GLU A 250 -87.83 -17.96 -18.91
CA GLU A 250 -88.21 -19.20 -18.23
C GLU A 250 -89.34 -18.98 -17.23
N ARG A 251 -89.33 -17.86 -16.49
CA ARG A 251 -90.44 -17.48 -15.60
C ARG A 251 -91.74 -17.24 -16.36
N ALA A 252 -91.67 -16.53 -17.49
CA ALA A 252 -92.82 -16.32 -18.37
C ALA A 252 -93.35 -17.65 -18.95
N ALA A 253 -92.46 -18.54 -19.42
CA ALA A 253 -92.84 -19.86 -19.93
C ALA A 253 -93.40 -20.79 -18.84
N ALA A 254 -92.93 -20.69 -17.60
CA ALA A 254 -93.47 -21.45 -16.47
C ALA A 254 -94.86 -20.96 -16.05
N GLU A 255 -95.12 -19.64 -16.13
CA GLU A 255 -96.43 -19.05 -15.88
C GLU A 255 -97.45 -19.45 -16.97
N GLU A 256 -97.03 -19.44 -18.24
CA GLU A 256 -97.84 -19.91 -19.37
C GLU A 256 -98.15 -21.42 -19.28
N ARG A 257 -97.17 -22.25 -18.87
CA ARG A 257 -97.40 -23.68 -18.62
C ARG A 257 -98.38 -23.93 -17.48
N ARG A 258 -98.29 -23.17 -16.37
CA ARG A 258 -99.24 -23.24 -15.26
C ARG A 258 -100.66 -22.83 -15.69
N ALA A 259 -100.79 -21.81 -16.53
CA ALA A 259 -102.08 -21.41 -17.10
C ALA A 259 -102.64 -22.49 -18.05
N ALA A 260 -101.81 -23.09 -18.89
CA ALA A 260 -102.21 -24.17 -19.79
C ALA A 260 -102.59 -25.48 -19.06
N GLU A 261 -101.96 -25.79 -17.93
CA GLU A 261 -102.31 -26.95 -17.10
C GLU A 261 -103.64 -26.76 -16.35
N ALA A 262 -103.92 -25.54 -15.88
CA ALA A 262 -105.19 -25.20 -15.26
C ALA A 262 -106.37 -25.28 -16.25
N GLU A 263 -106.16 -24.84 -17.50
CA GLU A 263 -107.15 -24.96 -18.59
C GLU A 263 -107.43 -26.43 -18.95
N ARG A 264 -106.39 -27.27 -19.03
CA ARG A 264 -106.52 -28.72 -19.32
C ARG A 264 -107.25 -29.48 -18.20
N GLN A 265 -107.08 -29.08 -16.94
CA GLN A 265 -107.80 -29.70 -15.82
C GLN A 265 -109.29 -29.36 -15.82
N ARG A 266 -109.70 -28.16 -16.26
CA ARG A 266 -111.13 -27.81 -16.44
C ARG A 266 -111.79 -28.68 -17.51
N ILE A 267 -111.13 -28.86 -18.66
CA ILE A 267 -111.66 -29.66 -19.78
C ILE A 267 -111.76 -31.14 -19.41
N ALA A 268 -110.80 -31.68 -18.65
CA ALA A 268 -110.85 -33.07 -18.20
C ALA A 268 -111.96 -33.34 -17.17
N ALA A 269 -112.26 -32.37 -16.29
CA ALA A 269 -113.36 -32.49 -15.32
C ALA A 269 -114.74 -32.47 -16.01
N GLU A 270 -114.91 -31.64 -17.05
CA GLU A 270 -116.15 -31.52 -17.82
C GLU A 270 -116.45 -32.78 -18.67
N GLN A 271 -115.41 -33.42 -19.22
CA GLN A 271 -115.55 -34.67 -19.98
C GLN A 271 -115.89 -35.89 -19.10
N ALA A 272 -115.35 -35.96 -17.87
CA ALA A 272 -115.66 -37.04 -16.94
C ALA A 272 -117.11 -37.01 -16.42
N GLU A 273 -117.72 -35.83 -16.34
CA GLU A 273 -119.11 -35.66 -15.93
C GLU A 273 -120.10 -36.04 -17.06
N ALA A 274 -119.77 -35.69 -18.32
CA ALA A 274 -120.54 -36.11 -19.49
C ALA A 274 -120.56 -37.64 -19.70
N GLU A 275 -119.45 -38.33 -19.43
CA GLU A 275 -119.37 -39.79 -19.56
C GLU A 275 -120.20 -40.54 -18.50
N ARG A 276 -120.30 -40.00 -17.28
CA ARG A 276 -121.13 -40.58 -16.21
C ARG A 276 -122.62 -40.50 -16.51
N VAL A 277 -123.09 -39.41 -17.12
CA VAL A 277 -124.51 -39.23 -17.48
C VAL A 277 -124.90 -40.16 -18.64
N ALA A 278 -124.05 -40.28 -19.67
CA ALA A 278 -124.30 -41.18 -20.81
C ALA A 278 -124.23 -42.68 -20.47
N ALA A 279 -123.53 -43.06 -19.40
CA ALA A 279 -123.51 -44.45 -18.91
C ALA A 279 -124.77 -44.81 -18.10
N ALA A 280 -125.38 -43.85 -17.39
CA ALA A 280 -126.58 -44.08 -16.60
C ALA A 280 -127.85 -44.26 -17.46
N GLU A 281 -127.98 -43.52 -18.57
CA GLU A 281 -129.15 -43.59 -19.46
C GLU A 281 -129.23 -44.90 -20.26
N ARG A 282 -128.08 -45.48 -20.65
CA ARG A 282 -128.02 -46.75 -21.39
C ARG A 282 -128.43 -47.96 -20.53
N ALA A 283 -128.13 -47.93 -19.22
CA ALA A 283 -128.50 -49.01 -18.31
C ALA A 283 -130.00 -49.04 -17.96
N GLU A 284 -130.70 -47.90 -18.07
CA GLU A 284 -132.14 -47.81 -17.75
C GLU A 284 -133.05 -48.23 -18.92
N GLN A 285 -132.63 -48.00 -20.17
CA GLN A 285 -133.40 -48.41 -21.36
C GLN A 285 -133.43 -49.93 -21.54
N GLU A 286 -132.34 -50.66 -21.30
CA GLU A 286 -132.29 -52.13 -21.45
C GLU A 286 -133.18 -52.89 -20.44
N ARG A 287 -133.40 -52.33 -19.24
CA ARG A 287 -134.27 -52.94 -18.22
C ARG A 287 -135.75 -52.85 -18.58
N ARG A 288 -136.18 -51.76 -19.24
CA ARG A 288 -137.60 -51.54 -19.58
C ARG A 288 -138.08 -52.39 -20.77
N GLU A 289 -137.20 -52.75 -21.71
CA GLU A 289 -137.55 -53.56 -22.87
C GLU A 289 -137.69 -55.06 -22.56
N ARG A 290 -136.85 -55.60 -21.65
CA ARG A 290 -136.92 -57.02 -21.25
C ARG A 290 -138.19 -57.36 -20.46
N SER A 291 -138.66 -56.45 -19.60
CA SER A 291 -139.88 -56.69 -18.81
C SER A 291 -141.19 -56.60 -19.62
N ARG A 292 -141.21 -55.92 -20.78
CA ARG A 292 -142.41 -55.87 -21.64
C ARG A 292 -142.60 -57.15 -22.46
N LYS A 293 -141.51 -57.70 -23.01
CA LYS A 293 -141.55 -58.93 -23.83
C LYS A 293 -141.93 -60.17 -23.01
N HIS A 294 -141.49 -60.26 -21.76
CA HIS A 294 -141.81 -61.42 -20.90
C HIS A 294 -143.31 -61.50 -20.56
N ARG A 295 -143.95 -60.36 -20.22
CA ARG A 295 -145.38 -60.32 -19.86
C ARG A 295 -146.30 -60.74 -21.00
N GLN A 296 -145.97 -60.36 -22.23
CA GLN A 296 -146.80 -60.65 -23.40
C GLN A 296 -146.83 -62.15 -23.71
N VAL A 297 -145.67 -62.83 -23.62
CA VAL A 297 -145.57 -64.29 -23.85
C VAL A 297 -146.37 -65.08 -22.81
N VAL A 298 -146.35 -64.65 -21.55
CA VAL A 298 -147.09 -65.33 -20.47
C VAL A 298 -148.61 -65.21 -20.68
N MET A 299 -149.12 -64.04 -21.09
CA MET A 299 -150.56 -63.87 -21.33
C MET A 299 -151.07 -64.73 -22.48
N THR A 300 -150.34 -64.78 -23.60
CA THR A 300 -150.73 -65.60 -24.77
C THR A 300 -150.78 -67.08 -24.43
N ARG A 301 -149.86 -67.59 -23.61
CA ARG A 301 -149.88 -69.00 -23.18
C ARG A 301 -151.07 -69.37 -22.30
N ILE A 302 -151.52 -68.45 -21.44
CA ILE A 302 -152.70 -68.70 -20.60
C ILE A 302 -153.96 -68.71 -21.47
N GLU A 303 -154.02 -67.83 -22.47
CA GLU A 303 -155.11 -67.76 -23.43
C GLU A 303 -155.27 -69.05 -24.23
N GLU A 304 -154.17 -69.58 -24.78
CA GLU A 304 -154.13 -70.88 -25.48
C GLU A 304 -154.54 -72.05 -24.57
N ALA A 305 -154.08 -72.07 -23.32
CA ALA A 305 -154.41 -73.14 -22.37
C ALA A 305 -155.90 -73.17 -21.98
N ILE A 306 -156.53 -72.00 -21.86
CA ILE A 306 -157.96 -71.89 -21.54
C ILE A 306 -158.80 -72.38 -22.74
N MET A 307 -158.42 -72.02 -23.97
CA MET A 307 -159.12 -72.50 -25.18
C MET A 307 -159.03 -74.01 -25.38
N ALA A 308 -157.98 -74.68 -24.87
CA ALA A 308 -157.83 -76.13 -24.97
C ALA A 308 -158.62 -76.94 -23.92
N ALA A 309 -158.95 -76.35 -22.76
CA ALA A 309 -159.54 -77.06 -21.63
C ALA A 309 -161.07 -77.24 -21.70
N GLY A 310 -161.75 -76.59 -22.65
CA GLY A 310 -163.20 -76.70 -22.86
C GLY A 310 -163.68 -75.88 -24.05
N PRO A 311 -164.96 -75.98 -24.45
CA PRO A 311 -165.50 -75.21 -25.57
C PRO A 311 -165.73 -73.75 -25.14
N VAL A 312 -164.67 -72.94 -25.21
CA VAL A 312 -164.69 -71.49 -24.98
C VAL A 312 -164.16 -70.82 -26.25
N ASP A 313 -164.85 -69.78 -26.74
CA ASP A 313 -164.37 -69.03 -27.91
C ASP A 313 -163.20 -68.09 -27.54
N GLU A 314 -162.45 -67.63 -28.55
CA GLU A 314 -161.25 -66.82 -28.37
C GLU A 314 -161.54 -65.49 -27.65
N ALA A 315 -162.67 -64.84 -27.96
CA ALA A 315 -163.06 -63.60 -27.32
C ALA A 315 -163.38 -63.77 -25.83
N GLN A 316 -164.00 -64.89 -25.46
CA GLN A 316 -164.26 -65.28 -24.08
C GLN A 316 -162.95 -65.64 -23.35
N ALA A 317 -162.02 -66.34 -24.00
CA ALA A 317 -160.72 -66.67 -23.44
C ALA A 317 -159.88 -65.40 -23.13
N THR A 318 -159.81 -64.43 -24.05
CA THR A 318 -159.12 -63.15 -23.80
C THR A 318 -159.72 -62.42 -22.60
N SER A 319 -161.05 -62.40 -22.49
CA SER A 319 -161.74 -61.72 -21.39
C SER A 319 -161.41 -62.38 -20.04
N ILE A 320 -161.31 -63.70 -19.99
CA ILE A 320 -160.92 -64.45 -18.79
C ILE A 320 -159.44 -64.19 -18.44
N VAL A 321 -158.53 -64.19 -19.41
CA VAL A 321 -157.12 -63.86 -19.16
C VAL A 321 -156.97 -62.44 -18.61
N LYS A 322 -157.69 -61.46 -19.17
CA LYS A 322 -157.68 -60.09 -18.64
C LYS A 322 -158.23 -60.02 -17.22
N ALA A 323 -159.32 -60.73 -16.92
CA ALA A 323 -159.88 -60.79 -15.56
C ALA A 323 -158.89 -61.43 -14.57
N LEU A 324 -158.14 -62.45 -14.98
CA LEU A 324 -157.10 -63.11 -14.18
C LEU A 324 -155.89 -62.20 -13.92
N VAL A 325 -155.43 -61.46 -14.93
CA VAL A 325 -154.28 -60.54 -14.83
C VAL A 325 -154.58 -59.34 -13.92
N VAL A 326 -155.80 -58.81 -14.00
CA VAL A 326 -156.23 -57.68 -13.17
C VAL A 326 -156.68 -58.15 -11.77
N GLY A 327 -156.72 -59.47 -11.52
CA GLY A 327 -157.05 -60.06 -10.22
C GLY A 327 -158.54 -60.00 -9.85
N ALA A 328 -159.42 -59.85 -10.85
CA ALA A 328 -160.87 -59.76 -10.66
C ALA A 328 -161.54 -61.12 -10.35
N VAL A 329 -160.81 -62.23 -10.52
CA VAL A 329 -161.25 -63.59 -10.14
C VAL A 329 -160.59 -63.97 -8.80
N PRO A 330 -161.34 -64.05 -7.68
CA PRO A 330 -160.77 -64.35 -6.36
C PRO A 330 -160.05 -65.71 -6.32
N HIS A 331 -159.02 -65.81 -5.49
CA HIS A 331 -158.20 -67.03 -5.27
C HIS A 331 -157.42 -67.56 -6.50
N THR A 332 -157.10 -66.69 -7.47
CA THR A 332 -156.21 -66.99 -8.61
C THR A 332 -155.20 -65.86 -8.83
N ALA A 333 -153.98 -66.17 -9.28
CA ALA A 333 -152.91 -65.18 -9.52
C ALA A 333 -152.06 -65.55 -10.75
N VAL A 334 -151.75 -64.57 -11.61
CA VAL A 334 -150.86 -64.72 -12.77
C VAL A 334 -149.49 -64.14 -12.44
N ALA A 335 -148.44 -64.97 -12.48
CA ALA A 335 -147.05 -64.55 -12.30
C ALA A 335 -146.38 -64.27 -13.66
N PHE A 336 -145.65 -63.15 -13.77
CA PHE A 336 -145.08 -62.64 -15.02
C PHE A 336 -143.57 -62.76 -15.14
#